data_AF-A0A1W2BZS6-F1
#
_entry.id   AF-A0A1W2BZS6-F1
#
_cell.length_a   1.000
_cell.length_b   1.000
_cell.length_c   1.000
_cell.angle_alpha   90.00
_cell.angle_beta   90.00
_cell.angle_gamma   90.00
#
_symmetry.space_group_name_H-M   'P 1'
#
loop_
_entity.id
_entity.type
_entity.pdbx_description
1 polymer ?
#
loop_
_entity_poly.entity_id
_entity_poly.type
_entity_poly.pdbx_seq_one_letter_code
_entity_poly.pdbx_strand_id
1 'polypeptide(L)'
;MEENKIKDFDAFLRKAVKEVGLEEPRTNFNQAIFSKLELNKVSHIKNAKPLIPLVGWILIWISFIALVASVLFFGQGQKTDGMYISLLNKLVNLNFINKIPDFQVSEIYTYGVIGLLVFLYVQIFALKKYLNNKLAL
;
A
#
# COMPACT_ATOMS: atom_id res chain seq x y z
N MET A 1 73.32 6.18 -4.62
CA MET A 1 73.21 4.72 -4.83
C MET A 1 71.76 4.21 -4.81
N GLU A 2 70.80 4.96 -4.28
CA GLU A 2 69.39 4.53 -4.16
C GLU A 2 68.56 4.76 -5.44
N GLU A 3 68.86 5.81 -6.21
CA GLU A 3 68.16 6.16 -7.45
C GLU A 3 68.24 5.07 -8.54
N ASN A 4 69.37 4.36 -8.64
CA ASN A 4 69.52 3.26 -9.61
C ASN A 4 68.62 2.07 -9.28
N LYS A 5 68.42 1.78 -7.99
CA LYS A 5 67.57 0.66 -7.56
C LYS A 5 66.10 0.88 -7.94
N ILE A 6 65.65 2.14 -7.91
CA ILE A 6 64.27 2.50 -8.27
C ILE A 6 64.06 2.34 -9.78
N LYS A 7 65.05 2.72 -10.60
CA LYS A 7 64.99 2.56 -12.06
C LYS A 7 65.00 1.09 -12.48
N ASP A 8 65.82 0.28 -11.84
CA ASP A 8 65.88 -1.16 -12.10
C ASP A 8 64.57 -1.86 -11.70
N PHE A 9 63.97 -1.44 -10.58
CA PHE A 9 62.67 -1.95 -10.14
C PHE A 9 61.52 -1.53 -11.06
N ASP A 10 61.50 -0.29 -11.53
CA ASP A 10 60.50 0.19 -12.49
C ASP A 10 60.64 -0.51 -13.86
N ALA A 11 61.87 -0.76 -14.31
CA ALA A 11 62.14 -1.52 -15.53
C ALA A 11 61.67 -2.99 -15.40
N PHE A 12 61.88 -3.61 -14.24
CA PHE A 12 61.39 -4.95 -13.93
C PHE A 12 59.85 -5.00 -13.91
N LEU A 13 59.19 -4.07 -13.24
CA LEU A 13 57.73 -3.97 -13.19
C LEU A 13 57.14 -3.78 -14.59
N ARG A 14 57.70 -2.86 -15.39
CA ARG A 14 57.26 -2.63 -16.77
C ARG A 14 57.41 -3.87 -17.64
N LYS A 15 58.48 -4.66 -17.45
CA LYS A 15 58.69 -5.90 -18.20
C LYS A 15 57.70 -6.98 -17.76
N ALA A 16 57.48 -7.15 -16.46
CA ALA A 16 56.52 -8.12 -15.92
C ALA A 16 55.08 -7.82 -16.38
N VAL A 17 54.65 -6.56 -16.32
CA VAL A 17 53.31 -6.16 -16.78
C VAL A 17 53.16 -6.34 -18.30
N LYS A 18 54.23 -6.13 -19.07
CA LYS A 18 54.22 -6.31 -20.54
C LYS A 18 54.22 -7.79 -20.95
N GLU A 19 54.86 -8.67 -20.18
CA GLU A 19 54.87 -10.13 -20.42
C GLU A 19 53.55 -10.80 -20.04
N VAL A 20 52.86 -10.31 -19.01
CA VAL A 20 51.54 -10.83 -18.60
C VAL A 20 50.45 -10.48 -19.62
N GLY A 21 50.66 -9.43 -20.43
CA GLY A 21 49.67 -8.94 -21.39
C GLY A 21 48.48 -8.27 -20.69
N LEU A 22 47.75 -7.45 -21.43
CA LEU A 22 46.48 -6.92 -20.94
C LEU A 22 45.49 -8.09 -20.96
N GLU A 23 44.98 -8.49 -19.80
CA GLU A 23 43.83 -9.38 -19.73
C GLU A 23 42.64 -8.66 -20.39
N GLU A 24 42.38 -8.97 -21.65
CA GLU A 24 41.20 -8.46 -22.31
C GLU A 24 39.97 -9.10 -21.65
N PRO A 25 39.00 -8.29 -21.19
CA PRO A 25 37.76 -8.84 -20.69
C PRO A 25 37.17 -9.72 -21.78
N ARG A 26 36.71 -10.92 -21.39
CA ARG A 26 36.04 -11.83 -22.33
C ARG A 26 34.99 -11.03 -23.10
N THR A 27 34.88 -11.28 -24.40
CA THR A 27 33.97 -10.56 -25.32
C THR A 27 32.53 -10.43 -24.80
N ASN A 28 32.11 -11.34 -23.92
CA ASN A 28 30.78 -11.40 -23.33
C ASN A 28 30.70 -10.94 -21.86
N PHE A 29 31.71 -10.24 -21.32
CA PHE A 29 31.74 -9.79 -19.93
C PHE A 29 30.51 -8.93 -19.57
N ASN A 30 30.18 -7.97 -20.43
CA ASN A 30 29.00 -7.12 -20.25
C ASN A 30 27.71 -7.93 -20.30
N GLN A 31 27.60 -8.89 -21.22
CA GLN A 31 26.43 -9.77 -21.32
C GLN A 31 26.27 -10.68 -20.08
N ALA A 32 27.39 -11.16 -19.52
CA ALA A 32 27.39 -11.96 -18.30
C ALA A 32 27.00 -11.15 -17.05
N ILE A 33 27.33 -9.85 -17.03
CA ILE A 33 26.91 -8.92 -15.98
C ILE A 33 25.43 -8.58 -16.13
N PHE A 34 25.00 -8.11 -17.31
CA PHE A 34 23.60 -7.74 -17.56
C PHE A 34 22.63 -8.91 -17.35
N SER A 35 22.99 -10.12 -17.77
CA SER A 35 22.15 -11.31 -17.52
C SER A 35 21.93 -11.58 -16.03
N LYS A 36 22.96 -11.42 -15.18
CA LYS A 36 22.83 -11.56 -13.72
C LYS A 36 22.05 -10.41 -13.06
N LEU A 37 22.11 -9.20 -13.64
CA LEU A 37 21.37 -8.03 -13.16
C LEU A 37 19.88 -8.09 -13.53
N GLU A 38 19.54 -8.56 -14.72
CA GLU A 38 18.16 -8.70 -15.18
C GLU A 38 17.42 -9.80 -14.41
N LEU A 39 18.06 -10.95 -14.17
CA LEU A 39 17.50 -12.06 -13.37
C LEU A 39 17.10 -11.62 -11.95
N ASN A 40 17.87 -10.71 -11.33
CA ASN A 40 17.57 -10.18 -10.00
C ASN A 40 16.54 -9.03 -10.01
N LYS A 41 16.37 -8.31 -11.12
CA LYS A 41 15.35 -7.24 -11.21
C LYS A 41 13.96 -7.80 -11.48
N VAL A 42 13.84 -8.87 -12.27
CA VAL A 42 12.56 -9.45 -12.64
C VAL A 42 11.89 -10.15 -11.44
N SER A 43 12.66 -10.75 -10.53
CA SER A 43 12.13 -11.36 -9.29
C SER A 43 11.57 -10.35 -8.29
N HIS A 44 11.98 -9.07 -8.40
CA HIS A 44 11.57 -7.97 -7.53
C HIS A 44 10.51 -7.04 -8.13
N ILE A 45 9.96 -7.38 -9.30
CA ILE A 45 8.71 -6.76 -9.75
C ILE A 45 7.62 -7.27 -8.80
N LYS A 46 7.50 -6.58 -7.66
CA LYS A 46 6.35 -6.64 -6.76
C LYS A 46 5.14 -6.45 -7.65
N ASN A 47 4.50 -7.55 -8.03
CA ASN A 47 3.19 -7.55 -8.66
C ASN A 47 2.35 -6.54 -7.89
N ALA A 48 1.86 -5.53 -8.58
CA ALA A 48 1.05 -4.46 -8.00
C ALA A 48 -0.19 -5.11 -7.40
N LYS A 49 -0.09 -5.51 -6.14
CA LYS A 49 -1.14 -6.22 -5.43
C LYS A 49 -2.20 -5.16 -5.14
N PRO A 50 -3.41 -5.29 -5.69
CA PRO A 50 -4.42 -4.26 -5.52
C PRO A 50 -4.68 -4.06 -4.02
N LEU A 51 -4.76 -2.79 -3.59
CA LEU A 51 -4.96 -2.39 -2.19
C LEU A 51 -6.18 -3.08 -1.57
N ILE A 52 -7.21 -3.32 -2.39
CA ILE A 52 -8.41 -4.08 -2.04
C ILE A 52 -8.48 -5.28 -2.98
N PRO A 53 -8.41 -6.52 -2.48
CA PRO A 53 -8.60 -7.70 -3.31
C PRO A 53 -10.04 -7.73 -3.87
N LEU A 54 -10.27 -8.43 -4.97
CA LEU A 54 -11.59 -8.52 -5.63
C LEU A 54 -12.72 -8.94 -4.65
N VAL A 55 -12.39 -9.79 -3.69
CA VAL A 55 -13.29 -10.21 -2.60
C VAL A 55 -13.76 -9.04 -1.72
N GLY A 56 -12.88 -8.06 -1.46
CA GLY A 56 -13.22 -6.85 -0.71
C GLY A 56 -14.23 -5.97 -1.46
N TRP A 57 -14.11 -5.86 -2.78
CA TRP A 57 -15.08 -5.16 -3.62
C TRP A 57 -16.46 -5.83 -3.61
N ILE A 58 -16.49 -7.16 -3.68
CA ILE A 58 -17.75 -7.93 -3.61
C ILE A 58 -18.43 -7.69 -2.25
N LEU A 59 -17.68 -7.69 -1.16
CA LEU A 59 -18.22 -7.46 0.18
C LEU A 59 -18.80 -6.05 0.35
N ILE A 60 -18.13 -5.03 -0.21
CA ILE A 60 -18.64 -3.65 -0.22
C ILE A 60 -19.96 -3.57 -1.00
N TRP A 61 -20.02 -4.19 -2.19
CA TRP A 61 -21.23 -4.23 -2.99
C TRP A 61 -22.38 -4.93 -2.27
N ILE A 62 -22.13 -6.08 -1.66
CA ILE A 62 -23.13 -6.81 -0.88
C ILE A 62 -23.63 -5.96 0.29
N SER A 63 -22.73 -5.29 1.02
CA SER A 63 -23.11 -4.42 2.14
C SER A 63 -23.95 -3.23 1.68
N PHE A 64 -23.62 -2.63 0.53
CA PHE A 64 -24.38 -1.53 -0.04
C PHE A 64 -25.78 -1.99 -0.47
N ILE A 65 -25.87 -3.12 -1.17
CA ILE A 65 -27.14 -3.70 -1.60
C ILE A 65 -28.01 -4.06 -0.39
N ALA A 66 -27.42 -4.62 0.66
CA ALA A 66 -28.13 -4.95 1.90
C ALA A 66 -28.70 -3.70 2.60
N LEU A 67 -27.97 -2.58 2.59
CA LEU A 67 -28.43 -1.30 3.12
C LEU A 67 -29.57 -0.71 2.28
N VAL A 68 -29.45 -0.74 0.95
CA VAL A 68 -30.53 -0.26 0.07
C VAL A 68 -31.77 -1.13 0.23
N ALA A 69 -31.61 -2.45 0.27
CA ALA A 69 -32.71 -3.38 0.49
C ALA A 69 -33.36 -3.16 1.86
N SER A 70 -32.58 -2.91 2.92
CA SER A 70 -33.15 -2.68 4.25
C SER A 70 -34.03 -1.43 4.29
N VAL A 71 -33.62 -0.35 3.62
CA VAL A 71 -34.42 0.87 3.50
C VAL A 71 -35.69 0.65 2.67
N LEU A 72 -35.62 -0.13 1.59
CA LEU A 72 -36.78 -0.39 0.72
C LEU A 72 -37.81 -1.33 1.36
N PHE A 73 -37.37 -2.38 2.08
CA PHE A 73 -38.26 -3.40 2.64
C PHE A 73 -38.73 -3.07 4.07
N PHE A 74 -37.91 -2.38 4.87
CA PHE A 74 -38.23 -2.05 6.26
C PHE A 74 -38.50 -0.55 6.48
N GLY A 75 -38.27 0.30 5.48
CA GLY A 75 -38.57 1.73 5.53
C GLY A 75 -40.08 1.99 5.35
N GLN A 76 -40.88 1.68 6.36
CA GLN A 76 -42.27 2.08 6.37
C GLN A 76 -42.39 3.56 6.78
N GLY A 77 -42.77 4.37 5.79
CA GLY A 77 -43.62 5.53 6.03
C GLY A 77 -42.93 6.88 6.06
N GLN A 78 -42.59 7.43 4.89
CA GLN A 78 -42.79 8.86 4.63
C GLN A 78 -43.21 9.04 3.17
N LYS A 79 -44.50 9.36 2.95
CA LYS A 79 -45.02 9.78 1.65
C LYS A 79 -44.34 11.10 1.27
N THR A 80 -43.54 11.09 0.22
CA THR A 80 -42.91 12.27 -0.36
C THR A 80 -43.92 13.02 -1.21
N ASP A 81 -44.75 13.86 -0.59
CA ASP A 81 -45.39 14.99 -1.26
C ASP A 81 -44.70 16.28 -0.79
N GLY A 82 -44.12 17.04 -1.73
CA GLY A 82 -43.62 18.41 -1.49
C GLY A 82 -42.24 18.59 -0.82
N MET A 83 -41.48 17.51 -0.56
CA MET A 83 -40.24 17.58 0.24
C MET A 83 -39.09 18.38 -0.41
N TYR A 84 -39.00 18.41 -1.75
CA TYR A 84 -37.86 19.02 -2.45
C TYR A 84 -37.78 20.55 -2.31
N ILE A 85 -38.92 21.24 -2.23
CA ILE A 85 -38.95 22.72 -2.10
C ILE A 85 -38.72 23.17 -0.64
N SER A 86 -39.11 22.35 0.34
CA SER A 86 -38.88 22.63 1.77
C SER A 86 -37.41 22.45 2.18
N LEU A 87 -36.70 21.52 1.55
CA LEU A 87 -35.27 21.26 1.83
C LEU A 87 -34.39 22.48 1.52
N LEU A 88 -34.64 23.17 0.40
CA LEU A 88 -33.88 24.37 0.02
C LEU A 88 -34.04 25.52 1.03
N ASN A 89 -35.25 25.73 1.55
CA ASN A 89 -35.50 26.77 2.56
C ASN A 89 -34.96 26.41 3.95
N LYS A 90 -34.82 25.11 4.28
CA LYS A 90 -34.20 24.66 5.54
C LYS A 90 -32.68 24.72 5.53
N LEU A 91 -32.04 24.67 4.36
CA LEU A 91 -30.58 24.84 4.23
C LEU A 91 -30.10 26.27 4.52
N VAL A 92 -30.98 27.29 4.45
CA VAL A 92 -30.59 28.69 4.71
C VAL A 92 -30.58 29.02 6.21
N ASN A 93 -31.22 28.20 7.06
CA ASN A 93 -31.45 28.52 8.47
C ASN A 93 -30.84 27.47 9.42
N LEU A 94 -29.53 27.28 9.26
CA LEU A 94 -28.75 26.20 9.88
C LEU A 94 -28.25 26.57 11.28
N ASN A 95 -29.18 26.69 12.24
CA ASN A 95 -28.86 26.54 13.67
C ASN A 95 -28.80 25.05 14.03
N PHE A 96 -27.77 24.35 13.53
CA PHE A 96 -27.59 22.90 13.70
C PHE A 96 -27.46 22.45 15.15
N ILE A 97 -26.94 23.30 16.03
CA ILE A 97 -26.63 22.91 17.41
C ILE A 97 -27.89 22.82 18.28
N ASN A 98 -28.90 23.68 18.02
CA ASN A 98 -30.11 23.75 18.85
C ASN A 98 -31.26 22.85 18.36
N LYS A 99 -31.06 22.11 17.25
CA LYS A 99 -32.03 21.18 16.66
C LYS A 99 -31.51 19.75 16.60
N ILE A 100 -30.57 19.38 17.46
CA ILE A 100 -30.22 17.97 17.65
C ILE A 100 -31.33 17.42 18.56
N PRO A 101 -32.31 16.64 18.05
CA PRO A 101 -33.22 15.92 18.92
C PRO A 101 -32.38 15.02 19.82
N ASP A 102 -32.84 14.81 21.06
CA ASP A 102 -32.19 13.91 22.02
C ASP A 102 -31.94 12.56 21.33
N PHE A 103 -30.70 12.36 20.87
CA PHE A 103 -30.39 11.32 19.88
C PHE A 103 -30.22 10.03 20.66
N GLN A 104 -31.34 9.34 20.88
CA GLN A 104 -31.34 8.03 21.50
C GLN A 104 -30.72 7.04 20.51
N VAL A 105 -29.44 6.75 20.71
CA VAL A 105 -28.71 5.76 19.94
C VAL A 105 -29.31 4.38 20.24
N SER A 106 -29.84 3.71 19.23
CA SER A 106 -30.37 2.35 19.38
C SER A 106 -29.26 1.40 19.84
N GLU A 107 -29.58 0.50 20.76
CA GLU A 107 -28.60 -0.44 21.35
C GLU A 107 -27.85 -1.25 20.29
N ILE A 108 -28.52 -1.61 19.18
CA ILE A 108 -27.93 -2.28 18.03
C ILE A 108 -26.81 -1.45 17.39
N TYR A 109 -27.00 -0.12 17.28
CA TYR A 109 -25.94 0.77 16.79
C TYR A 109 -24.76 0.80 17.77
N THR A 110 -25.02 0.86 19.06
CA THR A 110 -23.97 0.85 20.09
C THR A 110 -23.15 -0.44 20.04
N TYR A 111 -23.81 -1.60 19.98
CA TYR A 111 -23.12 -2.90 19.83
C TYR A 111 -22.35 -2.99 18.50
N GLY A 112 -22.91 -2.43 17.42
CA GLY A 112 -22.23 -2.35 16.12
C GLY A 112 -20.94 -1.52 16.18
N VAL A 113 -20.98 -0.35 16.81
CA VAL A 113 -19.80 0.52 16.98
C VAL A 113 -18.75 -0.15 17.85
N ILE A 114 -19.14 -0.77 18.97
CA ILE A 114 -18.22 -1.52 19.84
C ILE A 114 -17.57 -2.68 19.07
N GLY A 115 -18.36 -3.46 18.34
CA GLY A 115 -17.86 -4.56 17.51
C GLY A 115 -16.87 -4.08 16.45
N LEU A 116 -17.16 -2.94 15.81
CA LEU A 116 -16.27 -2.31 14.83
C LEU A 116 -14.93 -1.89 15.47
N LEU A 117 -14.96 -1.28 16.66
CA LEU A 117 -13.75 -0.89 17.39
C LEU A 117 -12.89 -2.11 17.75
N VAL A 118 -13.51 -3.19 18.23
CA VAL A 118 -12.81 -4.45 18.52
C VAL A 118 -12.19 -5.03 17.25
N PHE A 119 -12.95 -5.05 16.15
CA PHE A 119 -12.48 -5.54 14.87
C PHE A 119 -11.28 -4.74 14.35
N LEU A 120 -11.34 -3.41 14.40
CA LEU A 120 -10.22 -2.54 14.04
C LEU A 120 -8.99 -2.80 14.92
N TYR A 121 -9.17 -2.99 16.23
CA TYR A 121 -8.07 -3.31 17.13
C TYR A 121 -7.36 -4.61 16.73
N VAL A 122 -8.14 -5.66 16.43
CA VAL A 122 -7.60 -6.94 15.95
C VAL A 122 -6.87 -6.77 14.61
N GLN A 123 -7.43 -6.01 13.67
CA GLN A 123 -6.79 -5.72 12.39
C GLN A 123 -5.44 -5.00 12.57
N ILE A 124 -5.37 -4.01 13.45
CA ILE A 124 -4.12 -3.27 13.74
C ILE A 124 -3.06 -4.23 14.30
N PHE A 125 -3.44 -5.12 15.23
CA PHE A 125 -2.49 -6.09 15.80
C PHE A 125 -2.00 -7.09 14.75
N ALA A 126 -2.90 -7.63 13.94
CA ALA A 126 -2.55 -8.55 12.85
C ALA A 126 -1.64 -7.89 11.81
N LEU A 127 -1.93 -6.65 11.43
CA LEU A 127 -1.14 -5.88 10.49
C LEU A 127 0.25 -5.56 11.04
N LYS A 128 0.33 -5.17 12.32
CA LYS A 128 1.61 -4.94 13.03
C LYS A 128 2.47 -6.20 13.06
N LYS A 129 1.88 -7.37 13.36
CA LYS A 129 2.59 -8.66 13.36
C LYS A 129 3.11 -9.01 11.97
N TYR A 130 2.30 -8.81 10.94
CA TYR A 130 2.71 -9.06 9.56
C TYR A 130 3.84 -8.14 9.10
N LEU A 131 3.80 -6.84 9.42
CA LEU A 131 4.87 -5.90 9.09
C LEU A 131 6.18 -6.24 9.81
N ASN A 132 6.14 -6.54 11.11
CA ASN A 132 7.34 -6.93 11.86
C ASN A 132 8.00 -8.18 11.27
N ASN A 133 7.20 -9.19 10.88
CA ASN A 133 7.74 -10.40 10.28
C ASN A 133 8.36 -10.18 8.88
N LYS A 134 7.96 -9.12 8.16
CA LYS A 134 8.52 -8.79 6.84
C LYS A 134 9.71 -7.82 6.88
N LEU A 135 9.87 -7.08 7.96
CA LEU A 135 10.96 -6.11 8.15
C LEU A 135 12.12 -6.68 8.99
N ALA A 136 11.92 -7.81 9.68
CA ALA A 136 12.96 -8.51 10.44
C ALA A 136 13.80 -9.50 9.59
N LEU A 137 13.82 -9.33 8.27
CA LEU A 137 14.55 -10.13 7.28
C LEU A 137 15.34 -9.16 6.39
#